data_AF-A0A7G8ECG0-F1
#
_entry.id   AF-A0A7G8ECG0-F1
#
_cell.length_a   1.000
_cell.length_b   1.000
_cell.length_c   1.000
_cell.angle_alpha   90.00
_cell.angle_beta   90.00
_cell.angle_gamma   90.00
#
_symmetry.space_group_name_H-M   'P 1'
#
loop_
_entity.id
_entity.type
_entity.pdbx_description
1 polymer ?
#
loop_
_entity_poly.entity_id
_entity_poly.type
_entity_poly.pdbx_seq_one_letter_code
_entity_poly.pdbx_strand_id
1 'polypeptide(L)'
;MKPDRDPEADALLETLLDSLLKDFNHWFRRGEELLEVCPDVVMDGAAREAMAARLTEGLRAIEATRALVNASPEAMAVSMEAMAPWHQLVMEVWALAAQVSRASR
;
A
#
# COMPACT_ATOMS: atom_id res chain seq x y z
N MET A 1 -6.76 -0.11 36.13
CA MET A 1 -7.49 -1.17 35.43
C MET A 1 -6.96 -1.17 34.00
N LYS A 2 -6.10 -2.14 33.62
CA LYS A 2 -5.79 -2.34 32.20
C LYS A 2 -7.13 -2.73 31.54
N PRO A 3 -7.51 -2.18 30.39
CA PRO A 3 -8.68 -2.69 29.68
C PRO A 3 -8.46 -4.20 29.50
N ASP A 4 -9.50 -4.97 29.83
CA ASP A 4 -9.48 -6.41 29.63
C ASP A 4 -9.31 -6.64 28.13
N ARG A 5 -8.19 -7.26 27.74
CA ARG A 5 -7.92 -7.53 26.34
C ARG A 5 -8.85 -8.64 25.89
N ASP A 6 -9.44 -8.45 24.73
CA ASP A 6 -10.20 -9.49 24.04
C ASP A 6 -9.25 -10.20 23.06
N PRO A 7 -8.80 -11.45 23.37
CA PRO A 7 -7.88 -12.18 22.51
C PRO A 7 -8.45 -12.45 21.11
N GLU A 8 -9.77 -12.50 20.96
CA GLU A 8 -10.43 -12.68 19.66
C GLU A 8 -10.35 -11.38 18.84
N ALA A 9 -10.56 -10.23 19.49
CA ALA A 9 -10.40 -8.93 18.84
C ALA A 9 -8.93 -8.66 18.43
N ASP A 10 -7.96 -9.04 19.26
CA ASP A 10 -6.53 -8.92 18.96
C ASP A 10 -6.14 -9.80 17.77
N ALA A 11 -6.57 -11.07 17.74
CA ALA A 11 -6.29 -11.99 16.63
C ALA A 11 -6.96 -11.53 15.31
N LEU A 12 -8.16 -10.97 15.41
CA LEU A 12 -8.85 -10.37 14.26
C LEU A 12 -8.09 -9.15 13.73
N LEU A 13 -7.64 -8.26 14.61
CA LEU A 13 -6.85 -7.09 14.24
C LEU A 13 -5.56 -7.48 13.52
N GLU A 14 -4.81 -8.43 14.06
CA GLU A 14 -3.57 -8.92 13.44
C GLU A 14 -3.82 -9.50 12.05
N THR A 15 -4.87 -10.32 11.90
CA THR A 15 -5.22 -10.95 10.62
C THR A 15 -5.64 -9.90 9.58
N LEU A 16 -6.48 -8.94 9.97
CA LEU A 16 -6.94 -7.88 9.08
C LEU A 16 -5.78 -6.97 8.66
N LEU A 17 -4.92 -6.60 9.60
CA LEU A 17 -3.80 -5.72 9.34
C LEU A 17 -2.74 -6.39 8.45
N ASP A 18 -2.42 -7.67 8.69
CA ASP A 18 -1.51 -8.42 7.81
C ASP A 18 -2.06 -8.54 6.39
N SER A 19 -3.35 -8.88 6.24
CA SER A 19 -4.01 -8.92 4.92
C SER A 19 -3.93 -7.55 4.23
N LEU A 20 -4.27 -6.48 4.94
CA LEU A 20 -4.29 -5.13 4.38
C LEU A 20 -2.90 -4.65 3.96
N LEU A 21 -1.86 -4.89 4.78
CA LEU A 21 -0.48 -4.52 4.46
C LEU A 21 0.05 -5.33 3.27
N LYS A 22 -0.36 -6.60 3.11
CA LYS A 22 -0.07 -7.41 1.92
C LYS A 22 -0.74 -6.83 0.67
N ASP A 23 -1.99 -6.40 0.78
CA ASP A 23 -2.72 -5.79 -0.35
C ASP A 23 -2.05 -4.48 -0.80
N PHE A 24 -1.64 -3.61 0.13
CA PHE A 24 -0.88 -2.40 -0.22
C PHE A 24 0.43 -2.74 -0.94
N ASN A 25 1.20 -3.71 -0.41
CA ASN A 25 2.44 -4.13 -1.05
C ASN A 25 2.22 -4.67 -2.46
N HIS A 26 1.19 -5.50 -2.65
CA HIS A 26 0.83 -6.07 -3.94
C HIS A 26 0.51 -4.97 -4.96
N TRP A 27 -0.36 -4.02 -4.59
CA TRP A 27 -0.74 -2.94 -5.50
C TRP A 27 0.41 -1.98 -5.81
N PHE A 28 1.32 -1.72 -4.87
CA PHE A 28 2.47 -0.87 -5.15
C PHE A 28 3.44 -1.52 -6.13
N ARG A 29 3.73 -2.83 -5.97
CA ARG A 29 4.53 -3.59 -6.95
C ARG A 29 3.87 -3.62 -8.31
N ARG A 30 2.54 -3.84 -8.35
CA ARG A 30 1.78 -3.78 -9.60
C ARG A 30 1.86 -2.40 -10.25
N GLY A 31 1.89 -1.33 -9.44
CA GLY A 31 2.13 0.04 -9.89
C GLY A 31 3.48 0.21 -10.57
N GLU A 32 4.55 -0.33 -9.99
CA GLU A 32 5.90 -0.28 -10.58
C GLU A 32 5.92 -0.99 -11.96
N GLU A 33 5.35 -2.19 -12.04
CA GLU A 33 5.21 -2.93 -13.31
C GLU A 33 4.39 -2.16 -14.36
N LEU A 34 3.35 -1.43 -13.95
CA LEU A 34 2.54 -0.63 -14.86
C LEU A 34 3.32 0.57 -15.41
N LEU A 35 4.17 1.20 -14.59
CA LEU A 35 4.99 2.33 -15.03
C LEU A 35 6.02 1.92 -16.09
N GLU A 36 6.58 0.72 -16.00
CA GLU A 36 7.52 0.18 -17.00
C GLU A 36 6.92 0.09 -18.41
N VAL A 37 5.62 -0.19 -18.50
CA VAL A 37 4.90 -0.35 -19.77
C VAL A 37 3.99 0.83 -20.10
N CYS A 38 4.01 1.89 -19.29
CA CYS A 38 3.11 3.02 -19.44
C CYS A 38 3.57 3.91 -20.60
N PRO A 39 2.78 4.10 -21.67
CA PRO A 39 3.15 4.95 -22.79
C PRO A 39 3.08 6.44 -22.41
N ASP A 40 3.88 7.28 -23.08
CA ASP A 40 3.94 8.73 -22.83
C ASP A 40 2.60 9.45 -23.02
N VAL A 41 1.72 8.90 -23.87
CA VAL A 41 0.35 9.43 -24.08
C VAL A 41 -0.55 9.25 -22.86
N VAL A 42 -0.24 8.29 -21.98
CA VAL A 42 -0.98 8.06 -20.73
C VAL A 42 -0.37 8.87 -19.59
N MET A 43 0.96 8.86 -19.48
CA MET A 43 1.69 9.56 -18.43
C MET A 43 3.06 9.96 -18.95
N ASP A 44 3.40 11.25 -18.85
CA ASP A 44 4.71 11.74 -19.25
C ASP A 44 5.83 11.24 -18.31
N GLY A 45 7.08 11.43 -18.73
CA GLY A 45 8.25 10.95 -17.98
C GLY A 45 8.34 11.52 -16.57
N ALA A 46 8.07 12.81 -16.37
CA ALA A 46 8.19 13.45 -15.06
C ALA A 46 7.11 12.94 -14.10
N ALA A 47 5.88 12.76 -14.57
CA ALA A 47 4.80 12.18 -13.79
C ALA A 47 5.07 10.70 -13.43
N ARG A 48 5.63 9.91 -14.37
CA ARG A 48 6.05 8.53 -14.07
C ARG A 48 7.13 8.47 -13.01
N GLU A 49 8.16 9.32 -13.09
CA GLU A 49 9.24 9.38 -12.10
C GLU A 49 8.71 9.77 -10.71
N ALA A 50 7.81 10.76 -10.66
CA ALA A 50 7.18 11.18 -9.41
C ALA A 50 6.33 10.06 -8.77
N MET A 51 5.57 9.32 -9.59
CA MET A 51 4.79 8.18 -9.11
C MET A 51 5.69 7.03 -8.66
N ALA A 52 6.76 6.73 -9.41
CA ALA A 52 7.74 5.70 -9.04
C ALA A 52 8.37 6.00 -7.67
N ALA A 53 8.78 7.24 -7.42
CA ALA A 53 9.34 7.64 -6.13
C ALA A 53 8.35 7.42 -4.97
N ARG A 54 7.07 7.74 -5.18
CA ARG A 54 6.00 7.51 -4.19
C ARG A 54 5.72 6.03 -3.95
N LEU A 55 5.77 5.20 -4.99
CA LEU A 55 5.63 3.73 -4.86
C LEU A 55 6.79 3.13 -4.07
N THR A 56 8.02 3.54 -4.38
CA THR A 56 9.21 3.10 -3.63
C THR A 56 9.12 3.49 -2.16
N GLU A 57 8.71 4.73 -1.85
CA GLU A 57 8.54 5.17 -0.47
C GLU A 57 7.40 4.42 0.24
N GLY A 58 6.27 4.21 -0.45
CA GLY A 58 5.16 3.41 0.04
C GLY A 58 5.58 1.99 0.39
N LEU A 59 6.35 1.32 -0.48
CA LEU A 59 6.87 -0.03 -0.23
C LEU A 59 7.76 -0.10 1.02
N ARG A 60 8.67 0.87 1.19
CA ARG A 60 9.52 0.98 2.38
C ARG A 60 8.70 1.21 3.65
N ALA A 61 7.70 2.09 3.58
CA ALA A 61 6.82 2.38 4.72
C ALA A 61 6.00 1.14 5.14
N ILE A 62 5.48 0.37 4.18
CA ILE A 62 4.77 -0.89 4.45
C ILE A 62 5.72 -1.92 5.07
N GLU A 63 6.93 -2.07 4.54
CA GLU A 63 7.93 -3.00 5.10
C GLU A 63 8.31 -2.64 6.54
N ALA A 64 8.59 -1.36 6.81
CA ALA A 64 8.88 -0.86 8.14
C ALA A 64 7.70 -1.07 9.10
N THR A 65 6.48 -0.79 8.66
CA THR A 65 5.26 -1.00 9.46
C THR A 65 5.09 -2.47 9.83
N ARG A 66 5.27 -3.38 8.86
CA ARG A 66 5.20 -4.84 9.10
C ARG A 66 6.28 -5.29 10.09
N ALA A 67 7.50 -4.77 9.97
CA ALA A 67 8.57 -5.08 10.91
C ALA A 67 8.23 -4.62 12.34
N LEU A 68 7.68 -3.42 12.51
CA LEU A 68 7.25 -2.91 13.81
C LEU A 68 6.10 -3.71 14.41
N VAL A 69 5.08 -4.06 13.60
CA VAL A 69 3.94 -4.88 14.03
C VAL A 69 4.42 -6.26 14.48
N ASN A 70 5.27 -6.92 13.68
CA ASN A 70 5.78 -8.26 14.00
C ASN A 70 6.73 -8.29 15.21
N ALA A 71 7.40 -7.17 15.51
CA ALA A 71 8.27 -7.05 16.67
C ALA A 71 7.51 -6.70 17.96
N SER A 72 6.23 -6.29 17.84
CA SER A 72 5.42 -5.94 19.00
C SER A 72 4.97 -7.19 19.75
N PRO A 73 5.16 -7.25 21.09
CA PRO A 73 4.68 -8.38 21.90
C PRO A 73 3.16 -8.39 22.09
N GLU A 74 2.48 -7.35 21.62
CA GLU A 74 1.04 -7.13 21.78
C GLU A 74 0.46 -6.64 20.44
N ALA A 75 -0.80 -6.97 20.16
CA ALA A 75 -1.48 -6.53 18.94
C ALA A 75 -1.40 -5.00 18.79
N MET A 76 -0.89 -4.55 17.65
CA MET A 76 -0.63 -3.14 17.38
C MET A 76 -1.45 -2.66 16.19
N ALA A 77 -2.34 -1.70 16.44
CA ALA A 77 -3.07 -1.02 15.38
C ALA A 77 -2.17 -0.02 14.65
N VAL A 78 -2.45 0.19 13.36
CA VAL A 78 -1.86 1.27 12.55
C VAL A 78 -2.89 2.39 12.45
N SER A 79 -2.47 3.64 12.63
CA SER A 79 -3.38 4.78 12.57
C SER A 79 -3.94 4.98 11.16
N MET A 80 -5.19 5.45 11.09
CA MET A 80 -5.83 5.78 9.81
C MET A 80 -5.06 6.89 9.06
N GLU A 81 -4.45 7.82 9.77
CA GLU A 81 -3.63 8.90 9.19
C GLU A 81 -2.39 8.34 8.48
N ALA A 82 -1.73 7.33 9.05
CA ALA A 82 -0.60 6.66 8.40
C ALA A 82 -1.03 5.86 7.16
N MET A 83 -2.24 5.29 7.16
CA MET A 83 -2.77 4.51 6.03
C MET A 83 -3.36 5.36 4.91
N ALA A 84 -3.81 6.57 5.19
CA ALA A 84 -4.41 7.48 4.21
C ALA A 84 -3.57 7.67 2.93
N PRO A 85 -2.25 7.98 2.99
CA PRO A 85 -1.43 8.12 1.78
C PRO A 85 -1.31 6.81 0.99
N TRP A 86 -1.30 5.65 1.66
CA TRP A 86 -1.21 4.35 0.99
C TRP A 86 -2.50 4.04 0.23
N HIS A 87 -3.64 4.30 0.86
CA HIS A 87 -4.94 4.15 0.21
C HIS A 87 -5.07 5.03 -1.04
N GLN A 88 -4.67 6.30 -0.94
CA GLN A 88 -4.67 7.20 -2.11
C GLN A 88 -3.78 6.66 -3.23
N LEU A 89 -2.58 6.16 -2.90
CA LEU A 89 -1.67 5.61 -3.88
C LEU A 89 -2.22 4.35 -4.58
N VAL A 90 -2.95 3.49 -3.87
CA VAL A 90 -3.67 2.36 -4.49
C VAL A 90 -4.71 2.83 -5.50
N MET A 91 -5.50 3.85 -5.16
CA MET A 91 -6.49 4.42 -6.08
C MET A 91 -5.85 4.96 -7.35
N GLU A 92 -4.69 5.60 -7.24
CA GLU A 92 -3.91 6.08 -8.38
C GLU A 92 -3.37 4.94 -9.23
N VAL A 93 -2.87 3.86 -8.61
CA VAL A 93 -2.44 2.64 -9.34
C VAL A 93 -3.60 2.03 -10.12
N TRP A 94 -4.80 1.96 -9.54
CA TRP A 94 -5.97 1.45 -10.25
C TRP A 94 -6.38 2.33 -11.43
N ALA A 95 -6.33 3.65 -11.26
CA ALA A 95 -6.58 4.59 -12.36
C ALA A 95 -5.56 4.40 -13.50
N LEU A 96 -4.27 4.27 -13.16
CA LEU A 96 -3.21 4.00 -14.12
C LEU A 96 -3.46 2.68 -14.86
N ALA A 97 -3.78 1.60 -14.14
CA ALA A 97 -4.09 0.30 -14.73
C ALA A 97 -5.22 0.40 -15.77
N ALA A 98 -6.28 1.15 -15.44
CA ALA A 98 -7.41 1.37 -16.34
C ALA A 98 -7.02 2.20 -17.58
N GLN A 99 -6.15 3.20 -17.42
CA GLN A 99 -5.68 4.04 -18.53
C GLN A 99 -4.74 3.27 -19.47
N VAL A 100 -3.76 2.54 -18.91
CA VAL A 100 -2.85 1.68 -19.68
C VAL A 100 -3.65 0.65 -20.48
N SER A 101 -4.61 -0.03 -19.84
CA SER A 101 -5.49 -1.02 -20.50
C SER A 101 -6.39 -0.45 -21.62
N ARG A 102 -6.61 0.88 -21.64
CA ARG A 102 -7.34 1.55 -22.72
C ARG A 102 -6.40 1.98 -23.86
N ALA A 103 -5.19 2.39 -23.54
CA ALA A 103 -4.19 2.80 -24.53
C ALA A 103 -3.57 1.61 -25.28
N SER A 104 -3.57 0.42 -24.68
CA SER A 104 -3.12 -0.83 -25.33
C SER A 104 -4.18 -1.49 -26.23
N ARG A 105 -5.35 -0.86 -26.41
CA ARG A 105 -6.50 -1.41 -27.15
C ARG A 105 -6.66 -0.80 -28.53
#